data_AF-A0A831UGL4-F1
#
_entry.id   AF-A0A831UGL4-F1
#
_cell.length_a   1.000
_cell.length_b   1.000
_cell.length_c   1.000
_cell.angle_alpha   90.00
_cell.angle_beta   90.00
_cell.angle_gamma   90.00
#
_symmetry.space_group_name_H-M   'P 1'
#
loop_
_entity.id
_entity.type
_entity.pdbx_description
1 polymer ?
#
loop_
_entity_poly.entity_id
_entity_poly.type
_entity_poly.pdbx_seq_one_letter_code
_entity_poly.pdbx_strand_id
1 'polypeptide(L)'
;MVRTQVQLTEAQWARLKAKARAEGVSLAELVRRAVERFLEEEGYEDKARRALLALGRFASGQGDVSEAHDRYLEEAFGCLP
;
A
#
# COMPACT_ATOMS: atom_id res chain seq x y z
N MET A 1 -9.98 5.21 19.48
CA MET A 1 -10.59 4.05 18.79
C MET A 1 -12.09 4.28 18.68
N VAL A 2 -12.69 3.91 17.55
CA VAL A 2 -14.15 3.94 17.34
C VAL A 2 -14.70 2.53 17.61
N ARG A 3 -15.82 2.41 18.31
CA ARG A 3 -16.48 1.12 18.56
C ARG A 3 -17.39 0.78 17.37
N THR A 4 -17.09 -0.34 16.72
CA THR A 4 -17.91 -0.87 15.62
C THR A 4 -18.36 -2.29 15.95
N GLN A 5 -19.61 -2.62 15.68
CA GLN A 5 -20.12 -3.99 15.75
C GLN A 5 -20.12 -4.60 14.36
N VAL A 6 -19.51 -5.77 14.22
CA VAL A 6 -19.45 -6.54 12.98
C VAL A 6 -19.92 -7.95 13.28
N GLN A 7 -20.76 -8.51 12.42
CA GLN A 7 -21.20 -9.91 12.55
C GLN A 7 -20.21 -10.82 11.84
N LEU A 8 -19.89 -11.95 12.47
CA LEU A 8 -19.03 -12.99 11.92
C LEU A 8 -19.83 -14.29 11.89
N THR A 9 -19.58 -15.11 10.87
CA THR A 9 -20.11 -16.47 10.88
C THR A 9 -19.43 -17.27 12.00
N GLU A 10 -20.10 -18.32 12.49
CA GLU A 10 -19.54 -19.19 13.52
C GLU A 10 -18.18 -19.79 13.11
N ALA A 11 -18.04 -20.13 11.82
CA ALA A 11 -16.79 -20.63 11.25
C ALA A 11 -15.67 -19.58 11.30
N GLN A 12 -15.96 -18.33 10.94
CA GLN A 12 -14.98 -17.23 11.04
C GLN A 12 -14.57 -16.99 12.49
N TRP A 13 -15.53 -16.96 13.41
CA TRP A 13 -15.28 -16.80 14.83
C TRP A 13 -14.38 -17.89 15.40
N ALA A 14 -14.67 -19.16 15.08
CA ALA A 14 -13.88 -20.30 15.54
C ALA A 14 -12.42 -20.21 15.04
N ARG A 15 -12.24 -19.89 13.75
CA ARG A 15 -10.91 -19.74 13.15
C ARG A 15 -10.11 -18.58 13.76
N LEU A 16 -10.75 -17.43 13.96
CA LEU A 16 -10.08 -16.28 14.57
C LEU A 16 -9.67 -16.56 16.03
N LYS A 17 -10.55 -17.23 16.80
CA LYS A 17 -10.24 -17.60 18.19
C LYS A 17 -9.07 -18.58 18.27
N ALA A 18 -9.04 -19.59 17.39
CA ALA A 18 -7.94 -20.55 17.32
C ALA A 18 -6.62 -19.86 16.96
N LYS A 19 -6.65 -18.95 15.97
CA LYS A 19 -5.47 -18.20 15.53
C LYS A 19 -4.95 -17.25 16.61
N ALA A 20 -5.83 -16.53 17.30
CA ALA A 20 -5.45 -15.64 18.40
C ALA A 20 -4.78 -16.41 19.56
N ARG A 21 -5.29 -17.61 19.88
CA ARG A 21 -4.67 -18.50 20.88
C ARG A 21 -3.30 -18.99 20.43
N ALA A 22 -3.17 -19.43 19.19
CA ALA A 22 -1.91 -19.90 18.63
C ALA A 22 -0.82 -18.80 18.62
N GLU A 23 -1.22 -17.55 18.38
CA GLU A 23 -0.33 -16.38 18.36
C GLU A 23 -0.13 -15.73 19.74
N GLY A 24 -0.85 -16.18 20.78
CA GLY A 24 -0.76 -15.62 22.13
C GLY A 24 -1.25 -14.17 22.25
N VAL A 25 -2.12 -13.72 21.34
CA VAL A 25 -2.64 -12.35 21.31
C VAL A 25 -4.14 -12.30 21.60
N SER A 26 -4.64 -11.14 22.01
CA SER A 26 -6.07 -10.93 22.11
C SER A 26 -6.75 -10.99 20.73
N LEU A 27 -8.01 -11.41 20.69
CA LEU A 27 -8.78 -11.42 19.45
C LEU A 27 -8.88 -10.03 18.82
N ALA A 28 -9.05 -8.98 19.64
CA ALA A 28 -9.15 -7.61 19.17
C ALA A 28 -7.84 -7.15 18.49
N GLU A 29 -6.69 -7.58 19.01
CA GLU A 29 -5.39 -7.30 18.41
C GLU A 29 -5.23 -8.01 17.06
N LEU A 30 -5.61 -9.29 16.99
CA LEU A 30 -5.58 -10.05 15.75
C LEU A 30 -6.45 -9.40 14.67
N VAL A 31 -7.66 -8.95 15.03
CA VAL A 31 -8.58 -8.25 14.12
C VAL A 31 -7.99 -6.93 13.63
N ARG A 32 -7.41 -6.11 14.53
CA ARG A 32 -6.76 -4.85 14.13
C ARG A 32 -5.62 -5.08 13.13
N ARG A 33 -4.72 -6.04 13.39
CA ARG A 33 -3.63 -6.37 12.47
C ARG A 33 -4.12 -6.91 11.13
N ALA A 34 -5.24 -7.62 11.11
CA ALA A 34 -5.83 -8.09 9.87
C ALA A 34 -6.42 -6.93 9.06
N VAL A 35 -7.12 -5.99 9.73
CA VAL A 35 -7.67 -4.79 9.09
C VAL A 35 -6.56 -3.91 8.53
N GLU A 36 -5.50 -3.64 9.31
CA GLU A 36 -4.39 -2.80 8.85
C GLU A 36 -3.73 -3.39 7.59
N ARG A 37 -3.38 -4.69 7.62
CA ARG A 37 -2.79 -5.36 6.47
C ARG A 37 -3.69 -5.35 5.24
N PHE A 38 -4.99 -5.57 5.43
CA PHE A 38 -5.96 -5.54 4.34
C PHE A 38 -6.02 -4.15 3.68
N LEU A 39 -6.03 -3.08 4.49
CA LEU A 39 -6.06 -1.70 3.98
C LEU A 39 -4.71 -1.29 3.35
N GLU A 40 -3.59 -1.77 3.89
CA GLU A 40 -2.26 -1.57 3.30
C GLU A 40 -2.13 -2.26 1.94
N GLU A 41 -2.64 -3.49 1.82
CA GLU A 41 -2.66 -4.26 0.57
C GLU A 41 -3.52 -3.59 -0.50
N GLU A 42 -4.73 -3.09 -0.17
CA GLU A 42 -5.55 -2.29 -1.10
C GLU A 42 -4.78 -1.05 -1.59
N GLY A 43 -4.11 -0.34 -0.68
CA GLY A 43 -3.29 0.81 -1.04
C GLY A 43 -2.10 0.47 -1.95
N TYR A 44 -1.51 -0.73 -1.79
CA TYR A 44 -0.41 -1.21 -2.63
C TYR A 44 -0.91 -1.65 -4.01
N GLU A 45 -1.98 -2.43 -4.11
CA GLU A 45 -2.54 -2.85 -5.39
C GLU A 45 -2.98 -1.65 -6.24
N ASP A 46 -3.59 -0.63 -5.63
CA ASP A 46 -3.97 0.59 -6.34
C ASP A 46 -2.77 1.44 -6.75
N LYS A 47 -1.69 1.47 -5.95
CA LYS A 47 -0.44 2.13 -6.34
C LYS A 47 0.25 1.38 -7.49
N ALA A 48 0.35 0.05 -7.40
CA ALA A 48 0.94 -0.79 -8.42
C ALA A 48 0.17 -0.72 -9.74
N ARG A 49 -1.17 -0.76 -9.68
CA ARG A 49 -2.05 -0.58 -10.84
C ARG A 49 -1.88 0.80 -11.46
N ARG A 50 -1.82 1.87 -10.66
CA ARG A 50 -1.56 3.24 -11.16
C ARG A 50 -0.18 3.37 -11.79
N ALA A 51 0.85 2.80 -11.19
CA ALA A 51 2.20 2.77 -11.76
C ALA A 51 2.20 2.05 -13.12
N LEU A 52 1.58 0.87 -13.21
CA LEU A 52 1.45 0.13 -14.47
C LEU A 52 0.70 0.93 -15.55
N LEU A 53 -0.37 1.64 -15.19
CA LEU A 53 -1.10 2.52 -16.12
C LEU A 53 -0.30 3.77 -16.54
N ALA A 54 0.68 4.19 -15.75
CA ALA A 54 1.56 5.31 -16.06
C ALA A 54 2.72 4.91 -16.99
N LEU A 55 3.14 3.63 -16.98
CA LEU A 55 4.17 3.11 -17.87
C LEU A 55 3.75 3.29 -19.35
N GLY A 56 4.59 3.98 -20.13
CA GLY A 56 4.35 4.22 -21.56
C GLY A 56 3.30 5.29 -21.88
N ARG A 57 2.61 5.85 -20.87
CA ARG A 57 1.64 6.94 -21.06
C ARG A 57 2.33 8.28 -21.37
N PHE A 58 3.58 8.43 -20.95
CA PHE A 58 4.37 9.64 -21.14
C PHE A 58 5.65 9.27 -21.88
N ALA A 59 5.91 9.95 -22.99
CA ALA A 59 7.15 9.84 -23.75
C ALA A 59 7.77 11.22 -23.84
N SER A 60 8.86 11.45 -23.13
CA SER A 60 9.66 12.68 -23.24
C SER A 60 10.51 12.71 -24.52
N GLY A 61 10.59 11.59 -25.25
CA GLY A 61 11.47 11.41 -26.41
C GLY A 61 12.95 11.23 -26.04
N GLN A 62 13.28 11.27 -24.75
CA GLN A 62 14.63 11.15 -24.22
C GLN A 62 14.74 9.83 -23.44
N GLY A 63 15.68 8.98 -23.83
CA GLY A 63 15.82 7.62 -23.30
C GLY A 63 16.65 7.50 -22.02
N ASP A 64 17.38 8.55 -21.65
CA ASP A 64 18.35 8.57 -20.55
C ASP A 64 17.89 9.39 -19.34
N VAL A 65 16.65 9.91 -19.35
CA VAL A 65 16.11 10.78 -18.28
C VAL A 65 16.15 10.10 -16.91
N SER A 66 15.92 8.79 -16.86
CA SER A 66 15.98 8.01 -15.62
C SER A 66 17.39 7.91 -15.04
N GLU A 67 18.44 8.04 -15.85
CA GLU A 67 19.84 7.93 -15.42
C GLU A 67 20.47 9.30 -15.19
N ALA A 68 20.15 10.27 -16.05
CA ALA A 68 20.72 11.61 -16.05
C ALA A 68 19.77 12.67 -15.47
N HIS A 69 18.88 12.27 -14.56
CA HIS A 69 17.83 13.12 -13.97
C HIS A 69 18.39 14.41 -13.37
N ASP A 70 19.51 14.33 -12.64
CA ASP A 70 20.13 15.50 -12.01
C ASP A 70 20.61 16.52 -13.05
N ARG A 71 21.19 16.06 -14.17
CA ARG A 71 21.59 16.93 -15.29
C ARG A 71 20.36 17.63 -15.90
N TYR A 72 19.27 16.89 -16.12
CA TYR A 72 18.04 17.48 -16.66
C TYR A 72 17.40 18.49 -15.71
N LEU A 73 17.48 18.26 -14.39
CA LEU A 73 17.03 19.22 -13.38
C LEU A 73 17.90 20.47 -13.37
N GLU A 74 19.22 20.31 -13.47
CA GLU A 74 20.16 21.43 -13.54
C GLU A 74 20.02 22.23 -14.84
N GLU A 75 19.82 21.58 -15.99
CA GLU A 75 19.54 22.25 -17.27
C GLU A 75 18.21 23.03 -17.22
N ALA A 76 17.18 22.50 -16.56
CA ALA A 76 15.86 23.13 -16.50
C ALA A 76 15.74 24.25 -15.46
N PHE A 77 16.46 24.14 -14.33
CA PHE A 77 16.26 25.02 -13.16
C PHE A 77 17.54 25.63 -12.59
N GLY A 78 18.73 25.24 -13.07
CA GLY A 78 20.02 25.71 -12.56
C GLY A 78 20.35 27.17 -12.88
N CYS A 79 19.55 27.82 -13.73
CA CYS A 79 19.68 29.25 -14.04
C CYS A 79 18.42 30.01 -13.60
N LEU A 80 18.04 29.88 -12.32
CA LEU A 80 17.17 30.84 -11.65
C LEU A 80 18.05 31.95 -11.06
N PRO A 81 17.94 33.21 -11.52
CA PRO A 81 18.65 34.34 -10.92
C PRO A 81 18.18 34.62 -9.48
#